data_AF-A0A920UXJ2-F1
#
_entry.id   AF-A0A920UXJ2-F1
#
_cell.length_a   1.000
_cell.length_b   1.000
_cell.length_c   1.000
_cell.angle_alpha   90.00
_cell.angle_beta   90.00
_cell.angle_gamma   90.00
#
_symmetry.space_group_name_H-M   'P 1'
#
loop_
_entity.id
_entity.type
_entity.pdbx_description
1 polymer ?
#
loop_
_entity_poly.entity_id
_entity_poly.type
_entity_poly.pdbx_seq_one_letter_code
_entity_poly.pdbx_strand_id
1 'polypeptide(L)'
;MFRKLVANEGFHQRLLTYTDGERRLTNVLHLGELLQVQAGPRGGITALLKWFNHQRDIPTGDQDEWLLRLESDADRVRIVTIHASKGLEYPVVFCPFTFGGELRVSQKAPSFSTMRKAIA
;
A
#
# COMPACT_ATOMS: atom_id res chain seq x y z
N MET A 1 18.98 -11.62 10.85
CA MET A 1 18.75 -11.40 12.30
C MET A 1 17.31 -11.01 12.57
N PHE A 2 16.78 -9.95 11.95
CA PHE A 2 15.43 -9.44 12.17
C PHE A 2 14.31 -10.49 12.01
N ARG A 3 14.25 -11.23 10.87
CA ARG A 3 13.24 -12.28 10.65
C ARG A 3 13.22 -13.36 11.74
N LYS A 4 14.39 -13.75 12.28
CA LYS A 4 14.47 -14.73 13.38
C LYS A 4 13.92 -14.17 14.69
N LEU A 5 14.15 -12.90 14.97
CA LEU A 5 13.59 -12.20 16.14
C LEU A 5 12.06 -12.13 16.04
N VAL A 6 11.53 -11.74 14.89
CA VAL A 6 10.07 -11.67 14.65
C VAL A 6 9.42 -13.06 14.81
N ALA A 7 10.07 -14.12 14.33
CA ALA A 7 9.59 -15.49 14.47
C ALA A 7 9.63 -16.00 15.93
N ASN A 8 10.72 -15.75 16.65
CA ASN A 8 10.96 -16.31 17.98
C ASN A 8 10.12 -15.64 19.09
N GLU A 9 9.77 -14.36 18.93
CA GLU A 9 9.05 -13.59 19.94
C GLU A 9 7.51 -13.79 19.88
N GLY A 10 7.01 -14.78 19.13
CA GLY A 10 5.58 -15.01 18.91
C GLY A 10 4.86 -13.86 18.19
N PHE A 11 5.63 -12.98 17.53
CA PHE A 11 5.13 -11.75 16.92
C PHE A 11 4.21 -12.04 15.73
N HIS A 12 4.53 -13.07 14.93
CA HIS A 12 3.69 -13.55 13.83
C HIS A 12 2.28 -13.92 14.31
N GLN A 13 2.18 -14.79 15.32
CA GLN A 13 0.90 -15.26 15.83
C GLN A 13 0.08 -14.10 16.40
N ARG A 14 0.71 -13.19 17.15
CA ARG A 14 0.01 -12.00 17.67
C ARG A 14 -0.44 -11.04 16.58
N LEU A 15 0.34 -10.84 15.52
CA LEU A 15 -0.07 -9.93 14.45
C LEU A 15 -1.23 -10.47 13.62
N LEU A 16 -1.27 -11.79 13.42
CA LEU A 16 -2.34 -12.45 12.67
C LEU A 16 -3.69 -12.42 13.39
N THR A 17 -3.75 -12.18 14.70
CA THR A 17 -5.04 -12.03 15.42
C THR A 17 -5.69 -10.66 15.24
N TYR A 18 -4.95 -9.66 14.73
CA TYR A 18 -5.52 -8.34 14.46
C TYR A 18 -6.25 -8.29 13.12
N THR A 19 -7.16 -7.34 12.98
CA THR A 19 -7.73 -6.97 11.68
C THR A 19 -6.62 -6.54 10.73
N ASP A 20 -6.65 -7.08 9.51
CA ASP A 20 -5.61 -6.91 8.48
C ASP A 20 -4.22 -7.43 8.92
N GLY A 21 -4.21 -8.50 9.74
CA GLY A 21 -3.00 -9.08 10.32
C GLY A 21 -1.93 -9.48 9.31
N GLU A 22 -2.32 -10.00 8.16
CA GLU A 22 -1.40 -10.32 7.05
C GLU A 22 -0.68 -9.07 6.54
N ARG A 23 -1.41 -7.98 6.28
CA ARG A 23 -0.79 -6.71 5.86
C ARG A 23 0.13 -6.16 6.94
N ARG A 24 -0.30 -6.17 8.21
CA ARG A 24 0.52 -5.70 9.33
C ARG A 24 1.82 -6.46 9.44
N LEU A 25 1.76 -7.78 9.30
CA LEU A 25 2.95 -8.64 9.32
C LEU A 25 3.89 -8.31 8.16
N THR A 26 3.35 -8.22 6.95
CA THR A 26 4.13 -7.88 5.75
C THR A 26 4.78 -6.50 5.86
N ASN A 27 4.05 -5.49 6.35
CA ASN A 27 4.58 -4.15 6.59
C ASN A 27 5.75 -4.16 7.58
N VAL A 28 5.65 -4.92 8.68
CA VAL A 28 6.74 -5.03 9.65
C VAL A 28 7.96 -5.72 9.06
N LEU A 29 7.76 -6.79 8.29
CA LEU A 29 8.87 -7.48 7.61
C LEU A 29 9.55 -6.55 6.59
N HIS A 30 8.77 -5.78 5.83
CA HIS A 30 9.28 -4.80 4.87
C HIS A 30 10.07 -3.68 5.57
N LEU A 31 9.57 -3.13 6.68
CA LEU A 31 10.32 -2.16 7.48
C LEU A 31 11.68 -2.71 7.96
N GLY A 32 11.72 -4.00 8.33
CA GLY A 32 12.97 -4.67 8.67
C GLY A 32 13.97 -4.73 7.52
N GLU A 33 13.50 -4.96 6.30
CA GLU A 33 14.32 -4.96 5.09
C GLU A 33 14.86 -3.55 4.78
N LEU A 34 14.00 -2.51 4.85
CA LEU A 34 14.42 -1.12 4.68
C LEU A 34 15.48 -0.70 5.70
N LEU A 35 15.27 -1.03 6.98
CA LEU A 35 16.24 -0.75 8.03
C LEU A 35 17.55 -1.51 7.81
N GLN A 36 17.50 -2.74 7.30
CA GLN A 36 18.70 -3.51 7.00
C GLN A 36 19.49 -2.90 5.84
N VAL A 37 18.81 -2.44 4.78
CA VAL A 37 19.46 -1.74 3.66
C VAL A 37 20.14 -0.46 4.15
N GLN A 38 19.45 0.32 4.98
CA GLN A 38 19.97 1.58 5.50
C GLN A 38 21.08 1.40 6.54
N ALA A 39 21.05 0.32 7.33
CA ALA A 39 22.00 0.11 8.43
C ALA A 39 23.45 0.23 7.98
N GLY A 40 23.78 -0.26 6.77
CA GLY A 40 25.08 -0.12 6.12
C GLY A 40 26.30 -0.49 6.99
N PRO A 41 27.53 -0.36 6.47
CA PRO A 41 28.73 -0.65 7.27
C PRO A 41 29.19 0.53 8.15
N ARG A 42 28.75 1.76 7.87
CA ARG A 42 29.46 2.97 8.32
C ARG A 42 28.69 3.87 9.33
N GLY A 43 27.40 3.64 9.55
CA GLY A 43 26.55 4.55 10.35
C GLY A 43 26.33 4.16 11.81
N GLY A 44 26.43 2.86 12.14
CA GLY A 44 26.04 2.36 13.46
C GLY A 44 24.56 2.62 13.81
N ILE A 45 24.14 2.21 15.00
CA ILE A 45 22.73 2.28 15.42
C ILE A 45 22.20 3.73 15.52
N THR A 46 23.04 4.67 15.94
CA THR A 46 22.65 6.07 16.14
C THR A 46 22.32 6.77 14.83
N ALA A 47 23.09 6.54 13.77
CA ALA A 47 22.79 7.11 12.46
C ALA A 47 21.52 6.49 11.86
N LEU A 48 21.31 5.19 12.05
CA LEU A 48 20.09 4.51 11.62
C LEU A 48 18.85 5.07 12.32
N LEU A 49 18.90 5.30 13.64
CA LEU A 49 17.80 5.91 14.39
C LEU A 49 17.52 7.35 13.94
N LYS A 50 18.56 8.16 13.68
CA LYS A 50 18.40 9.51 13.13
C LYS A 50 17.71 9.48 11.77
N TRP A 51 18.16 8.60 10.87
CA TRP A 51 17.54 8.43 9.57
C TRP A 51 16.08 7.99 9.68
N PHE A 52 15.79 7.00 10.53
CA PHE A 52 14.43 6.48 10.69
C PHE A 52 13.47 7.55 11.22
N ASN A 53 13.89 8.35 12.21
CA ASN A 53 13.08 9.46 12.69
C ASN A 53 12.86 10.52 11.61
N HIS A 54 13.90 10.85 10.83
CA HIS A 54 13.75 11.76 9.72
C HIS A 54 12.73 11.25 8.69
N GLN A 55 12.78 9.97 8.31
CA GLN A 55 11.82 9.37 7.37
C GLN A 55 10.37 9.41 7.89
N ARG A 56 10.16 9.29 9.21
CA ARG A 56 8.82 9.38 9.82
C ARG A 56 8.21 10.78 9.71
N ASP A 57 9.03 11.82 9.64
CA ASP A 57 8.60 13.21 9.60
C ASP A 57 8.36 13.72 8.16
N ILE A 58 8.80 12.96 7.14
CA ILE A 58 8.58 13.32 5.73
C ILE A 58 7.10 13.09 5.36
N PRO A 59 6.39 14.09 4.83
CA PRO A 59 5.01 13.93 4.39
C PRO A 59 4.89 12.82 3.34
N THR A 60 3.93 11.92 3.52
CA THR A 60 3.72 10.67 2.77
C THR A 60 3.28 10.86 1.31
N GLY A 61 3.34 12.09 0.77
CA GLY A 61 2.69 12.49 -0.48
C GLY A 61 3.15 11.78 -1.76
N ASP A 62 4.29 11.07 -1.72
CA ASP A 62 4.88 10.36 -2.87
C ASP A 62 5.33 8.93 -2.52
N GLN A 63 4.95 8.40 -1.35
CA GLN A 63 5.50 7.13 -0.83
C GLN A 63 4.71 5.88 -1.23
N ASP A 64 3.82 5.96 -2.22
CA ASP A 64 3.12 4.77 -2.76
C ASP A 64 4.10 3.72 -3.31
N GLU A 65 5.32 4.12 -3.71
CA GLU A 65 6.38 3.19 -4.13
C GLU A 65 6.85 2.24 -3.01
N TRP A 66 6.66 2.61 -1.73
CA TRP A 66 7.13 1.82 -0.59
C TRP A 66 6.07 0.88 -0.02
N LEU A 67 4.82 0.95 -0.50
CA LEU A 67 3.79 0.01 -0.07
C LEU A 67 3.87 -1.27 -0.89
N LEU A 68 4.31 -2.35 -0.23
CA LEU A 68 4.25 -3.68 -0.83
C LEU A 68 2.78 -4.10 -1.01
N ARG A 69 2.38 -4.34 -2.26
CA ARG A 69 1.06 -4.89 -2.56
C ARG A 69 1.04 -6.37 -2.18
N LEU A 70 0.12 -6.78 -1.30
CA LEU A 70 -0.04 -8.19 -0.96
C LEU A 70 -0.78 -8.94 -2.06
N GLU A 71 -0.55 -10.26 -2.17
CA GLU A 71 -1.36 -11.12 -3.04
C GLU A 71 -2.83 -11.15 -2.62
N SER A 72 -3.13 -11.07 -1.31
CA SER A 72 -4.51 -10.91 -0.81
C SER A 72 -5.15 -9.57 -1.17
N ASP A 73 -4.38 -8.57 -1.63
CA ASP A 73 -4.91 -7.34 -2.23
C ASP A 73 -5.32 -7.50 -3.70
N ALA A 74 -5.06 -8.65 -4.31
CA ALA A 74 -5.58 -8.97 -5.64
C ALA A 74 -7.11 -9.12 -5.62
N ASP A 75 -7.66 -9.67 -4.52
CA ASP A 75 -9.10 -9.88 -4.31
C ASP A 75 -9.83 -8.62 -3.81
N ARG A 76 -9.12 -7.49 -3.68
CA ARG A 76 -9.68 -6.21 -3.22
C ARG A 76 -10.03 -5.30 -4.39
N VAL A 77 -11.01 -4.41 -4.19
CA VAL A 77 -11.32 -3.33 -5.13
C VAL A 77 -10.08 -2.44 -5.31
N ARG A 78 -9.70 -2.19 -6.56
CA ARG A 78 -8.56 -1.32 -6.89
C ARG A 78 -9.02 0.13 -7.03
N ILE A 79 -8.45 1.01 -6.21
CA ILE A 79 -8.60 2.46 -6.39
C ILE A 79 -7.36 2.94 -7.14
N VAL A 80 -7.58 3.45 -8.34
CA VAL A 80 -6.53 3.99 -9.21
C VAL A 80 -6.99 5.35 -9.73
N THR A 81 -6.03 6.23 -9.99
CA THR A 81 -6.33 7.48 -10.70
C THR A 81 -6.61 7.19 -12.17
N ILE A 82 -7.34 8.08 -12.85
CA ILE A 82 -7.64 7.97 -14.29
C ILE A 82 -6.33 7.86 -15.11
N HIS A 83 -5.30 8.60 -14.69
CA HIS A 83 -3.99 8.56 -15.33
C HIS A 83 -3.31 7.19 -15.14
N ALA A 84 -3.35 6.63 -13.94
CA ALA A 84 -2.78 5.31 -13.65
C ALA A 84 -3.55 4.15 -14.32
N SER A 85 -4.82 4.35 -14.70
CA SER A 85 -5.61 3.34 -15.40
C SER A 85 -5.43 3.33 -16.92
N LYS A 86 -4.63 4.25 -17.49
CA LYS A 86 -4.35 4.32 -18.93
C LYS A 86 -3.76 2.99 -19.41
N GLY A 87 -4.42 2.34 -20.38
CA GLY A 87 -4.01 1.03 -20.90
C GLY A 87 -4.34 -0.19 -20.02
N LEU A 88 -5.09 -0.01 -18.92
CA LEU A 88 -5.59 -1.11 -18.09
C LEU A 88 -7.07 -1.40 -18.38
N GLU A 89 -7.45 -2.67 -18.31
CA GLU A 89 -8.85 -3.11 -18.44
C GLU A 89 -9.31 -3.79 -17.15
N TYR A 90 -10.54 -3.46 -16.73
CA TYR A 90 -11.18 -4.05 -15.56
C TYR A 90 -12.60 -4.51 -15.91
N PRO A 91 -13.07 -5.65 -15.35
CA PRO A 91 -14.41 -6.16 -15.65
C PRO A 91 -15.53 -5.21 -15.21
N VAL A 92 -15.31 -4.47 -14.11
CA VAL A 92 -16.22 -3.46 -13.56
C VAL A 92 -15.42 -2.26 -13.08
N VAL A 93 -15.86 -1.06 -13.42
CA VAL A 93 -15.23 0.21 -13.01
C VAL A 93 -16.28 1.12 -12.38
N PHE A 94 -15.92 1.78 -11.28
CA PHE A 94 -16.73 2.81 -10.63
C PHE A 94 -15.99 4.15 -10.64
N CYS A 95 -16.61 5.19 -11.20
CA CYS A 95 -16.05 6.54 -11.28
C CYS A 95 -16.95 7.52 -10.50
N PRO A 96 -16.74 7.69 -9.17
CA PRO A 96 -17.60 8.55 -8.34
C PRO A 96 -17.53 10.02 -8.74
N PHE A 97 -16.36 10.45 -9.25
CA PHE A 97 -16.09 11.78 -9.77
C PHE A 97 -15.69 11.63 -11.23
N THR A 98 -16.45 12.26 -12.13
CA THR A 98 -16.00 12.45 -13.52
C THR A 98 -15.20 13.75 -13.61
N PHE A 99 -14.64 14.09 -14.78
CA PHE A 99 -13.82 15.30 -14.98
C PHE A 99 -14.43 16.62 -14.45
N GLY A 100 -15.74 16.68 -14.20
CA GLY A 100 -16.42 17.83 -13.56
C GLY A 100 -16.38 17.90 -12.04
N GLY A 101 -15.77 16.94 -11.33
CA GLY A 101 -15.60 16.99 -9.85
C GLY A 101 -16.86 16.76 -9.03
N GLU A 102 -18.02 16.53 -9.66
CA GLU A 102 -19.29 16.33 -8.96
C GLU A 102 -19.49 14.87 -8.55
N LEU A 103 -19.80 14.65 -7.27
CA LEU A 103 -20.34 13.39 -6.76
C LEU A 103 -21.76 13.22 -7.28
N ARG A 104 -21.94 12.39 -8.32
CA ARG A 104 -23.29 11.98 -8.73
C ARG A 104 -23.80 10.92 -7.76
N VAL A 105 -24.47 11.37 -6.69
CA VAL A 105 -25.29 10.49 -5.85
C VAL A 105 -26.54 10.12 -6.66
N SER A 106 -26.42 9.10 -7.51
CA SER A 106 -27.55 8.58 -8.27
C SER A 106 -28.45 7.75 -7.33
N GLN A 107 -29.69 8.19 -7.10
CA GLN A 107 -30.75 7.38 -6.49
C GLN A 107 -31.23 6.23 -7.41
N LYS A 108 -30.71 6.15 -8.64
CA LYS A 108 -30.99 5.10 -9.61
C LYS A 108 -29.83 4.10 -9.61
N ALA A 109 -30.15 2.80 -9.70
CA ALA A 109 -29.20 1.68 -9.70
C ALA A 109 -27.94 2.00 -10.53
N PRO A 110 -26.73 1.66 -10.02
CA PRO A 110 -25.48 2.06 -10.65
C PRO A 110 -25.46 1.60 -12.11
N SER A 111 -25.35 2.55 -13.05
CA SER A 111 -25.17 2.19 -14.45
C SER A 111 -23.76 1.65 -14.61
N PHE A 112 -23.62 0.33 -14.67
CA PHE A 112 -22.36 -0.32 -14.99
C PHE A 112 -22.04 -0.06 -16.47
N SER A 113 -21.33 1.02 -16.76
CA SER A 113 -20.74 1.19 -18.07
C SER A 113 -19.50 0.31 -18.13
N THR A 114 -19.54 -0.78 -18.91
CA THR A 114 -18.32 -1.44 -19.36
C THR A 114 -17.54 -0.40 -20.18
N MET A 115 -16.52 0.23 -19.59
CA MET A 115 -15.62 1.10 -20.33
C MET A 115 -14.80 0.24 -21.30
N ARG A 116 -15.36 -0.02 -22.48
CA ARG A 116 -14.73 -0.79 -23.57
C ARG A 116 -13.70 0.01 -24.38
N LYS A 117 -13.32 1.20 -23.93
CA LYS A 117 -12.25 1.96 -24.56
C LYS A 117 -11.10 2.07 -23.56
N ALA A 118 -9.96 1.52 -23.96
CA ALA A 118 -8.67 1.91 -23.44
C ALA A 118 -8.69 3.43 -23.25
N ILE A 119 -8.63 3.87 -21.99
CA ILE A 119 -8.39 5.28 -21.69
C ILE A 119 -7.02 5.53 -22.30
N ALA A 120 -6.98 6.34 -23.35
CA ALA A 120 -5.78 6.79 -24.05
C ALA A 120 -5.59 8.27 -23.76
#